data_AF-A0A6N2LXP3-F1
#
_entry.id   AF-A0A6N2LXP3-F1
#
_cell.length_a   1.000
_cell.length_b   1.000
_cell.length_c   1.000
_cell.angle_alpha   90.00
_cell.angle_beta   90.00
_cell.angle_gamma   90.00
#
_symmetry.space_group_name_H-M   'P 1'
#
loop_
_entity.id
_entity.type
_entity.pdbx_description
1 polymer ?
#
loop_
_entity_poly.entity_id
_entity_poly.type
_entity_poly.pdbx_seq_one_letter_code
_entity_poly.pdbx_strand_id
1 'polypeptide(L)'
;MFPAPMHTSTHLKGGILGVPRLHRRESQFSIITSWKFSFQPAYVDLYSLSRCRKILSQDKGFRYRKMASQNMEKLESDVDIIDYSQDVPLSTSYEVAMEALSSLIRQKKRGDRKGIGGKYGKLDRMRMYIKILDLEEHMAGLKIIHVAGTKGKGSTCTFCEAILRESGFRTGLFTSPHLIDVRERFQINGVDISEEKFLLYFWNCWNRLKEHETEDLPMPPLFQFLTVLAFKIFVCEQVDVSIIEVGLGGRKDSTNVIEEPIVCGITSLGMDHTDALGNTIGQIASHKAGIFKHQIPAFTVPQVPEAMDVLHENAQELM
;
A
#
# COMPACT_ATOMS: atom_id res chain seq x y z
N MET A 1 -2.19 -9.16 39.45
CA MET A 1 -2.71 -9.24 38.07
C MET A 1 -1.50 -9.14 37.17
N PHE A 2 -1.20 -10.17 36.36
CA PHE A 2 0.04 -10.21 35.57
C PHE A 2 -0.21 -9.67 34.15
N PRO A 3 0.67 -8.81 33.59
CA PRO A 3 0.61 -8.43 32.19
C PRO A 3 1.09 -9.58 31.28
N ALA A 4 0.61 -9.61 30.04
CA ALA A 4 1.05 -10.59 29.04
C ALA A 4 2.45 -10.26 28.48
N PRO A 5 3.24 -11.26 28.04
CA PRO A 5 4.61 -11.05 27.60
C PRO A 5 4.70 -10.55 26.14
N MET A 6 5.50 -9.51 25.89
CA MET A 6 6.05 -9.27 24.56
C MET A 6 7.18 -10.28 24.28
N HIS A 7 7.12 -10.96 23.14
CA HIS A 7 8.12 -11.96 22.75
C HIS A 7 9.42 -11.32 22.25
N THR A 8 10.41 -11.20 23.13
CA THR A 8 11.80 -10.92 22.75
C THR A 8 12.54 -12.22 22.44
N SER A 9 13.00 -12.39 21.19
CA SER A 9 13.80 -13.55 20.78
C SER A 9 15.24 -13.42 21.27
N THR A 10 15.63 -14.25 22.24
CA THR A 10 16.98 -14.28 22.82
C THR A 10 17.48 -15.72 22.99
N HIS A 11 18.81 -15.89 22.90
CA HIS A 11 19.53 -17.16 22.70
C HIS A 11 19.35 -17.75 21.28
N LEU A 12 20.36 -18.39 20.66
CA LEU A 12 21.60 -18.97 21.17
C LEU A 12 22.89 -18.36 20.56
N LYS A 13 24.03 -18.61 21.21
CA LYS A 13 25.39 -18.35 20.67
C LYS A 13 26.00 -19.61 20.05
N GLY A 14 26.62 -19.46 18.90
CA GLY A 14 27.85 -20.13 18.43
C GLY A 14 28.02 -21.65 18.58
N GLY A 15 28.12 -22.36 17.45
CA GLY A 15 28.64 -23.73 17.38
C GLY A 15 28.67 -24.30 15.97
N ILE A 16 29.85 -24.30 15.31
CA ILE A 16 30.06 -25.04 14.06
C ILE A 16 30.63 -26.41 14.42
N LEU A 17 29.86 -27.49 14.23
CA LEU A 17 30.38 -28.86 14.08
C LEU A 17 29.28 -29.86 13.67
N GLY A 18 29.58 -30.72 12.69
CA GLY A 18 28.91 -32.00 12.47
C GLY A 18 27.56 -31.98 11.72
N VAL A 19 27.58 -32.51 10.49
CA VAL A 19 26.37 -33.01 9.81
C VAL A 19 26.35 -34.54 9.86
N PRO A 20 25.40 -35.17 10.58
CA PRO A 20 25.00 -36.55 10.35
C PRO A 20 23.71 -36.63 9.53
N ARG A 21 23.61 -37.62 8.64
CA ARG A 21 22.43 -37.86 7.79
C ARG A 21 21.18 -38.12 8.64
N LEU A 22 20.06 -37.44 8.35
CA LEU A 22 18.76 -37.89 8.87
C LEU A 22 18.45 -39.29 8.32
N HIS A 23 18.05 -40.20 9.21
CA HIS A 23 17.47 -41.49 8.83
C HIS A 23 15.95 -41.35 8.73
N ARG A 24 15.38 -41.89 7.64
CA ARG A 24 13.95 -41.85 7.36
C ARG A 24 13.19 -42.76 8.36
N ARG A 25 12.31 -42.18 9.17
CA ARG A 25 11.21 -42.89 9.82
C ARG A 25 9.93 -42.09 9.66
N GLU A 26 8.86 -42.79 9.32
CA GLU A 26 7.54 -42.24 9.05
C GLU A 26 6.66 -42.44 10.29
N SER A 27 6.00 -41.38 10.75
CA SER A 27 4.91 -41.48 11.75
C SER A 27 3.98 -40.27 11.64
N GLN A 28 2.92 -40.44 10.84
CA GLN A 28 1.61 -39.80 10.93
C GLN A 28 1.52 -38.45 11.65
N PHE A 29 1.36 -37.37 10.89
CA PHE A 29 0.65 -36.17 11.39
C PHE A 29 -0.85 -36.32 11.11
N SER A 30 -1.67 -36.04 12.13
CA SER A 30 -3.13 -36.11 12.04
C SER A 30 -3.72 -34.93 11.27
N ILE A 31 -4.86 -35.19 10.63
CA ILE A 31 -5.64 -34.24 9.81
C ILE A 31 -5.91 -32.95 10.59
N ILE A 32 -5.46 -31.81 10.05
CA ILE A 32 -5.93 -30.49 10.50
C ILE A 32 -7.34 -30.27 9.97
N THR A 33 -8.26 -29.87 10.86
CA THR A 33 -9.69 -29.70 10.56
C THR A 33 -9.94 -28.55 9.58
N SER A 34 -10.86 -28.78 8.63
CA SER A 34 -11.25 -27.78 7.62
C SER A 34 -11.87 -26.52 8.24
N TRP A 35 -11.29 -25.35 7.96
CA TRP A 35 -11.93 -24.06 8.22
C TRP A 35 -13.05 -23.82 7.20
N LYS A 36 -14.29 -24.14 7.55
CA LYS A 36 -15.47 -23.82 6.73
C LYS A 36 -15.87 -22.35 6.91
N PHE A 37 -15.44 -21.49 6.00
CA PHE A 37 -16.03 -20.16 5.87
C PHE A 37 -17.43 -20.25 5.25
N SER A 38 -18.43 -19.81 6.01
CA SER A 38 -19.82 -19.70 5.55
C SER A 38 -20.05 -18.34 4.88
N PHE A 39 -19.67 -18.22 3.60
CA PHE A 39 -20.02 -17.03 2.82
C PHE A 39 -21.51 -17.03 2.47
N GLN A 40 -22.25 -16.04 2.96
CA GLN A 40 -23.45 -15.56 2.28
C GLN A 40 -23.03 -14.46 1.29
N PRO A 41 -23.44 -14.51 0.01
CA PRO A 41 -23.15 -13.44 -0.93
C PRO A 41 -23.99 -12.21 -0.57
N ALA A 42 -23.33 -11.07 -0.36
CA ALA A 42 -24.01 -9.79 -0.25
C ALA A 42 -24.62 -9.42 -1.61
N TYR A 43 -25.93 -9.17 -1.63
CA TYR A 43 -26.67 -8.86 -2.85
C TYR A 43 -26.37 -7.42 -3.29
N VAL A 44 -25.69 -7.25 -4.43
CA VAL A 44 -25.35 -5.93 -4.97
C VAL A 44 -26.59 -5.29 -5.58
N ASP A 45 -27.01 -4.13 -5.06
CA ASP A 45 -28.19 -3.43 -5.55
C ASP A 45 -27.90 -2.72 -6.90
N LEU A 46 -28.62 -3.12 -7.94
CA LEU A 46 -28.36 -2.73 -9.34
C LEU A 46 -28.75 -1.28 -9.67
N TYR A 47 -29.46 -0.58 -8.79
CA TYR A 47 -29.98 0.76 -9.09
C TYR A 47 -28.92 1.85 -9.34
N SER A 48 -27.72 1.73 -8.76
CA SER A 48 -26.69 2.78 -8.84
C SER A 48 -26.17 3.05 -10.27
N LEU A 49 -26.09 2.02 -11.11
CA LEU A 49 -25.62 2.11 -12.50
C LEU A 49 -26.54 2.92 -13.44
N SER A 50 -27.75 3.25 -12.99
CA SER A 50 -28.76 3.94 -13.81
C SER A 50 -28.38 5.36 -14.22
N ARG A 51 -27.49 6.03 -13.48
CA ARG A 51 -27.34 7.50 -13.55
C ARG A 51 -26.40 8.01 -14.65
N CYS A 52 -25.58 7.15 -15.25
CA CYS A 52 -24.60 7.53 -16.29
C CYS A 52 -25.14 7.45 -17.74
N ARG A 53 -26.40 7.03 -17.96
CA ARG A 53 -26.93 6.67 -19.30
C ARG A 53 -27.80 7.72 -20.01
N LYS A 54 -27.63 9.03 -19.71
CA LYS A 54 -28.34 10.11 -20.44
C LYS A 54 -27.46 11.32 -20.73
N ILE A 55 -26.76 11.28 -21.86
CA ILE A 55 -26.33 12.41 -22.71
C ILE A 55 -25.84 11.81 -24.05
N LEU A 56 -25.91 12.59 -25.14
CA LEU A 56 -25.52 12.26 -26.52
C LEU A 56 -26.34 11.19 -27.27
N SER A 57 -27.06 11.66 -28.28
CA SER A 57 -27.59 10.88 -29.42
C SER A 57 -27.40 11.72 -30.71
N GLN A 58 -27.53 11.08 -31.89
CA GLN A 58 -27.25 11.60 -33.25
C GLN A 58 -25.73 11.61 -33.61
N ASP A 59 -25.16 10.91 -34.61
CA ASP A 59 -25.51 10.56 -36.03
C ASP A 59 -24.99 11.62 -37.04
N LYS A 60 -24.01 11.38 -37.94
CA LYS A 60 -23.60 10.18 -38.72
C LYS A 60 -22.12 9.76 -38.44
N GLY A 61 -21.54 8.66 -38.94
CA GLY A 61 -22.02 7.58 -39.83
C GLY A 61 -21.29 7.50 -41.20
N PHE A 62 -20.37 6.54 -41.38
CA PHE A 62 -19.76 6.19 -42.69
C PHE A 62 -19.35 4.71 -42.74
N ARG A 63 -19.20 4.12 -43.94
CA ARG A 63 -18.88 2.69 -44.17
C ARG A 63 -17.59 2.50 -44.97
N TYR A 64 -16.88 1.38 -44.77
CA TYR A 64 -16.19 0.70 -45.88
C TYR A 64 -16.28 -0.84 -45.79
N ARG A 65 -15.78 -1.55 -46.81
CA ARG A 65 -16.15 -2.95 -47.15
C ARG A 65 -15.22 -4.06 -46.65
N LYS A 66 -15.83 -5.25 -46.52
CA LYS A 66 -15.29 -6.57 -46.12
C LYS A 66 -14.87 -7.42 -47.34
N MET A 67 -13.81 -8.23 -47.21
CA MET A 67 -13.53 -9.44 -48.01
C MET A 67 -12.69 -10.46 -47.20
N ALA A 68 -12.63 -11.73 -47.65
CA ALA A 68 -13.44 -12.80 -47.06
C ALA A 68 -13.06 -14.23 -47.54
N SER A 69 -12.96 -15.19 -46.61
CA SER A 69 -13.02 -16.66 -46.79
C SER A 69 -13.23 -17.30 -45.40
N GLN A 70 -14.32 -18.04 -45.14
CA GLN A 70 -14.58 -19.47 -45.44
C GLN A 70 -13.60 -20.41 -44.73
N ASN A 71 -13.97 -21.42 -43.93
CA ASN A 71 -15.26 -22.01 -43.46
C ASN A 71 -14.91 -22.86 -42.18
N MET A 72 -15.75 -23.46 -41.32
CA MET A 72 -17.21 -23.69 -41.10
C MET A 72 -17.38 -24.18 -39.63
N GLU A 73 -18.53 -24.29 -38.95
CA GLU A 73 -19.92 -23.94 -39.28
C GLU A 73 -20.69 -23.36 -38.06
N LYS A 74 -21.34 -24.18 -37.19
CA LYS A 74 -22.24 -23.70 -36.11
C LYS A 74 -22.35 -24.57 -34.85
N LEU A 75 -22.35 -23.91 -33.69
CA LEU A 75 -23.41 -24.02 -32.67
C LEU A 75 -23.50 -22.66 -31.94
N GLU A 76 -24.70 -22.10 -31.79
CA GLU A 76 -24.92 -20.73 -31.27
C GLU A 76 -25.31 -20.75 -29.78
N SER A 77 -24.61 -19.95 -28.97
CA SER A 77 -24.98 -19.63 -27.58
C SER A 77 -24.38 -18.28 -27.19
N ASP A 78 -25.19 -17.37 -26.64
CA ASP A 78 -24.83 -15.95 -26.53
C ASP A 78 -23.68 -15.68 -25.55
N VAL A 79 -22.52 -15.30 -26.10
CA VAL A 79 -21.44 -14.59 -25.39
C VAL A 79 -20.89 -13.53 -26.34
N ASP A 80 -21.32 -12.27 -26.18
CA ASP A 80 -20.67 -11.14 -26.84
C ASP A 80 -19.26 -10.98 -26.28
N ILE A 81 -18.26 -11.42 -27.04
CA ILE A 81 -16.85 -11.10 -26.78
C ILE A 81 -16.65 -9.64 -27.18
N ILE A 82 -16.96 -8.72 -26.26
CA ILE A 82 -16.68 -7.30 -26.41
C ILE A 82 -15.17 -7.11 -26.29
N ASP A 83 -14.52 -7.02 -27.44
CA ASP A 83 -13.17 -6.51 -27.60
C ASP A 83 -13.10 -5.12 -26.94
N TYR A 84 -12.28 -5.00 -25.90
CA TYR A 84 -12.11 -3.77 -25.11
C TYR A 84 -11.06 -2.82 -25.70
N SER A 85 -10.66 -3.00 -26.96
CA SER A 85 -9.74 -2.09 -27.64
C SER A 85 -10.43 -0.79 -28.09
N GLN A 86 -9.89 0.31 -27.58
CA GLN A 86 -10.04 1.70 -28.05
C GLN A 86 -11.38 2.41 -27.80
N ASP A 87 -11.41 3.20 -26.72
CA ASP A 87 -11.60 4.66 -26.85
C ASP A 87 -11.08 5.41 -25.60
N VAL A 88 -9.75 5.36 -25.41
CA VAL A 88 -9.01 6.18 -24.42
C VAL A 88 -8.04 7.09 -25.20
N PRO A 89 -7.95 8.40 -24.90
CA PRO A 89 -7.06 9.32 -25.63
C PRO A 89 -5.60 8.87 -25.61
N LEU A 90 -5.08 8.53 -26.80
CA LEU A 90 -3.89 7.69 -26.98
C LEU A 90 -2.53 8.43 -26.81
N SER A 91 -2.44 9.35 -25.86
CA SER A 91 -1.20 10.07 -25.52
C SER A 91 -1.03 10.36 -24.02
N THR A 92 -1.42 9.41 -23.17
CA THR A 92 -1.17 9.41 -21.72
C THR A 92 0.05 8.54 -21.36
N SER A 93 1.19 8.78 -22.02
CA SER A 93 2.36 7.88 -21.96
C SER A 93 3.08 7.90 -20.61
N TYR A 94 4.01 6.96 -20.42
CA TYR A 94 4.78 6.83 -19.20
C TYR A 94 5.62 8.07 -18.89
N GLU A 95 6.22 8.68 -19.91
CA GLU A 95 7.01 9.91 -19.80
C GLU A 95 6.15 11.06 -19.23
N VAL A 96 4.93 11.25 -19.75
CA VAL A 96 4.00 12.29 -19.29
C VAL A 96 3.58 12.06 -17.83
N ALA A 97 3.41 10.80 -17.41
CA ALA A 97 3.17 10.46 -16.01
C ALA A 97 4.40 10.74 -15.11
N MET A 98 5.62 10.52 -15.62
CA MET A 98 6.86 10.85 -14.90
C MET A 98 7.09 12.36 -14.80
N GLU A 99 6.79 13.14 -15.84
CA GLU A 99 6.79 14.61 -15.79
C GLU A 99 5.78 15.13 -14.76
N ALA A 100 4.55 14.59 -14.78
CA ALA A 100 3.51 14.89 -13.81
C ALA A 100 3.96 14.59 -12.37
N LEU A 101 4.52 13.40 -12.09
CA LEU A 101 5.13 13.08 -10.78
C LEU A 101 6.26 14.04 -10.41
N SER A 102 7.12 14.41 -11.37
CA SER A 102 8.26 15.30 -11.15
C SER A 102 7.81 16.70 -10.74
N SER A 103 6.67 17.18 -11.24
CA SER A 103 6.07 18.46 -10.82
C SER A 103 5.66 18.47 -9.32
N LEU A 104 5.39 17.30 -8.73
CA LEU A 104 5.06 17.15 -7.30
C LEU A 104 6.30 17.18 -6.38
N ILE A 105 7.51 17.27 -6.95
CA ILE A 105 8.77 17.37 -6.19
C ILE A 105 8.97 18.82 -5.73
N ARG A 106 8.47 19.14 -4.54
CA ARG A 106 8.75 20.44 -3.90
C ARG A 106 10.24 20.61 -3.60
N GLN A 107 10.93 21.39 -4.44
CA GLN A 107 12.25 21.93 -4.11
C GLN A 107 12.16 22.80 -2.84
N LYS A 108 12.60 22.27 -1.70
CA LYS A 108 12.84 23.09 -0.49
C LYS A 108 14.02 24.02 -0.75
N LYS A 109 13.74 25.27 -1.17
CA LYS A 109 14.77 26.33 -1.12
C LYS A 109 15.26 26.47 0.33
N ARG A 110 16.58 26.42 0.51
CA ARG A 110 17.26 26.36 1.82
C ARG A 110 17.01 27.66 2.61
N GLY A 111 15.95 27.69 3.39
CA GLY A 111 15.50 28.85 4.16
C GLY A 111 13.96 29.00 4.20
N ASP A 112 13.25 28.45 3.22
CA ASP A 112 11.78 28.55 3.19
C ASP A 112 11.13 27.56 4.17
N ARG A 113 10.71 28.10 5.32
CA ARG A 113 10.02 27.35 6.38
C ARG A 113 8.50 27.23 6.14
N LYS A 114 7.94 27.80 5.07
CA LYS A 114 6.52 27.62 4.76
C LYS A 114 6.28 26.19 4.27
N GLY A 115 5.41 25.46 4.98
CA GLY A 115 4.98 24.11 4.62
C GLY A 115 4.08 24.11 3.36
N ILE A 116 3.08 23.25 3.32
CA ILE A 116 1.85 23.65 2.60
C ILE A 116 1.21 24.67 3.52
N GLY A 117 1.29 25.95 3.14
CA GLY A 117 0.49 27.01 3.76
C GLY A 117 -0.95 26.79 3.34
N GLY A 118 -1.84 26.72 4.31
CA GLY A 118 -3.24 26.33 4.13
C GLY A 118 -3.80 25.84 5.46
N LYS A 119 -5.12 25.80 5.57
CA LYS A 119 -5.91 25.55 6.78
C LYS A 119 -5.70 24.17 7.41
N TYR A 120 -5.28 23.17 6.63
CA TYR A 120 -5.29 21.76 7.03
C TYR A 120 -3.89 21.21 7.34
N GLY A 121 -3.79 20.25 8.27
CA GLY A 121 -2.57 19.50 8.55
C GLY A 121 -2.23 18.48 7.47
N LYS A 122 -1.09 17.78 7.63
CA LYS A 122 -0.64 16.78 6.65
C LYS A 122 -1.54 15.55 6.60
N LEU A 123 -1.88 14.98 7.75
CA LEU A 123 -2.77 13.81 7.83
C LEU A 123 -4.20 14.17 7.42
N ASP A 124 -4.65 15.39 7.72
CA ASP A 124 -5.99 15.87 7.36
C ASP A 124 -6.14 15.96 5.85
N ARG A 125 -5.17 16.57 5.14
CA ARG A 125 -5.13 16.52 3.67
C ARG A 125 -5.04 15.10 3.12
N MET A 126 -4.26 14.20 3.75
CA MET A 126 -4.22 12.78 3.33
C MET A 126 -5.60 12.11 3.42
N ARG A 127 -6.37 12.35 4.50
CA ARG A 127 -7.76 11.87 4.60
C ARG A 127 -8.66 12.52 3.53
N MET A 128 -8.51 13.82 3.27
CA MET A 128 -9.24 14.50 2.18
C MET A 128 -8.92 13.91 0.80
N TYR A 129 -7.66 13.57 0.49
CA TYR A 129 -7.29 12.90 -0.76
C TYR A 129 -7.88 11.48 -0.85
N ILE A 130 -7.86 10.71 0.24
CA ILE A 130 -8.49 9.38 0.32
C ILE A 130 -10.00 9.48 0.06
N LYS A 131 -10.67 10.49 0.64
CA LYS A 131 -12.09 10.80 0.40
C LYS A 131 -12.38 11.20 -1.05
N ILE A 132 -11.56 12.06 -1.65
CA ILE A 132 -11.69 12.49 -3.06
C ILE A 132 -11.53 11.33 -4.04
N LEU A 133 -10.92 10.21 -3.62
CA LEU A 133 -10.71 9.01 -4.42
C LEU A 133 -11.68 7.85 -4.10
N ASP A 134 -12.68 8.10 -3.23
CA ASP A 134 -13.63 7.11 -2.68
C ASP A 134 -12.96 5.92 -1.97
N LEU A 135 -11.80 6.13 -1.33
CA LEU A 135 -11.00 5.04 -0.74
C LEU A 135 -11.30 4.76 0.75
N GLU A 136 -12.06 5.62 1.44
CA GLU A 136 -12.28 5.53 2.91
C GLU A 136 -12.84 4.16 3.34
N GLU A 137 -13.96 3.72 2.76
CA GLU A 137 -14.60 2.44 3.12
C GLU A 137 -13.79 1.23 2.63
N HIS A 138 -13.18 1.33 1.45
CA HIS A 138 -12.42 0.23 0.85
C HIS A 138 -11.10 -0.04 1.58
N MET A 139 -10.44 0.99 2.13
CA MET A 139 -9.21 0.83 2.90
C MET A 139 -9.42 0.04 4.21
N ALA A 140 -10.60 0.10 4.83
CA ALA A 140 -10.96 -0.72 5.99
C ALA A 140 -11.07 -2.23 5.66
N GLY A 141 -11.26 -2.57 4.38
CA GLY A 141 -11.22 -3.96 3.91
C GLY A 141 -9.81 -4.56 3.97
N LEU A 142 -8.79 -3.79 3.56
CA LEU A 142 -7.40 -4.24 3.45
C LEU A 142 -6.81 -4.66 4.81
N LYS A 143 -6.06 -5.75 4.83
CA LYS A 143 -5.27 -6.14 6.01
C LYS A 143 -3.87 -5.56 5.89
N ILE A 144 -3.53 -4.61 6.76
CA ILE A 144 -2.34 -3.78 6.58
C ILE A 144 -1.26 -4.10 7.61
N ILE A 145 -0.06 -4.42 7.14
CA ILE A 145 1.17 -4.52 7.94
C ILE A 145 1.93 -3.20 7.80
N HIS A 146 2.08 -2.43 8.88
CA HIS A 146 2.66 -1.09 8.82
C HIS A 146 4.04 -1.05 9.48
N VAL A 147 5.08 -0.65 8.73
CA VAL A 147 6.48 -0.82 9.16
C VAL A 147 7.25 0.51 9.20
N ALA A 148 7.69 0.90 10.41
CA ALA A 148 8.60 2.00 10.67
C ALA A 148 9.99 1.50 11.12
N GLY A 149 10.94 2.41 11.29
CA GLY A 149 12.30 2.12 11.74
C GLY A 149 13.32 3.12 11.20
N THR A 150 14.61 2.95 11.50
CA THR A 150 15.69 3.71 10.82
C THR A 150 16.33 2.86 9.72
N LYS A 151 16.77 1.63 10.04
CA LYS A 151 17.39 0.71 9.05
C LYS A 151 16.64 -0.61 8.96
N GLY A 152 16.62 -1.20 7.77
CA GLY A 152 16.02 -2.51 7.50
C GLY A 152 14.52 -2.50 7.13
N LYS A 153 13.84 -1.35 7.14
CA LYS A 153 12.40 -1.22 6.82
C LYS A 153 11.98 -1.98 5.55
N GLY A 154 12.46 -1.56 4.37
CA GLY A 154 12.17 -2.23 3.10
C GLY A 154 12.51 -3.72 3.11
N SER A 155 13.67 -4.13 3.63
CA SER A 155 14.05 -5.55 3.74
C SER A 155 13.06 -6.37 4.59
N THR A 156 12.61 -5.83 5.74
CA THR A 156 11.56 -6.44 6.55
C THR A 156 10.25 -6.50 5.78
N CYS A 157 9.88 -5.45 5.03
CA CYS A 157 8.66 -5.44 4.22
C CYS A 157 8.69 -6.51 3.11
N THR A 158 9.81 -6.66 2.40
CA THR A 158 10.02 -7.70 1.39
C THR A 158 10.03 -9.11 1.99
N PHE A 159 10.58 -9.31 3.19
CA PHE A 159 10.51 -10.61 3.87
C PHE A 159 9.08 -10.94 4.34
N CYS A 160 8.31 -9.95 4.83
CA CYS A 160 6.90 -10.13 5.15
C CYS A 160 6.07 -10.45 3.89
N GLU A 161 6.26 -9.73 2.79
CA GLU A 161 5.65 -10.01 1.48
C GLU A 161 5.91 -11.47 1.08
N ALA A 162 7.18 -11.87 1.03
CA ALA A 162 7.54 -13.18 0.54
C ALA A 162 6.93 -14.30 1.39
N ILE A 163 7.02 -14.20 2.72
CA ILE A 163 6.44 -15.20 3.63
C ILE A 163 4.92 -15.31 3.44
N LEU A 164 4.21 -14.20 3.25
CA LEU A 164 2.75 -14.19 3.07
C LEU A 164 2.34 -14.74 1.70
N ARG A 165 3.09 -14.40 0.64
CA ARG A 165 2.86 -14.92 -0.72
C ARG A 165 3.14 -16.41 -0.83
N GLU A 166 4.24 -16.92 -0.25
CA GLU A 166 4.50 -18.35 -0.16
C GLU A 166 3.47 -19.07 0.75
N SER A 167 2.78 -18.34 1.63
CA SER A 167 1.63 -18.84 2.41
C SER A 167 0.30 -18.81 1.63
N GLY A 168 0.31 -18.39 0.36
CA GLY A 168 -0.85 -18.38 -0.53
C GLY A 168 -1.70 -17.10 -0.50
N PHE A 169 -1.31 -16.06 0.24
CA PHE A 169 -1.99 -14.77 0.21
C PHE A 169 -1.61 -13.96 -1.03
N ARG A 170 -2.56 -13.20 -1.57
CA ARG A 170 -2.31 -12.19 -2.60
C ARG A 170 -1.79 -10.91 -1.95
N THR A 171 -0.54 -10.57 -2.22
CA THR A 171 0.20 -9.51 -1.54
C THR A 171 0.23 -8.20 -2.33
N GLY A 172 0.13 -7.09 -1.62
CA GLY A 172 0.58 -5.77 -2.07
C GLY A 172 1.74 -5.28 -1.22
N LEU A 173 2.77 -4.69 -1.82
CA LEU A 173 3.95 -4.17 -1.10
C LEU A 173 4.27 -2.74 -1.57
N PHE A 174 4.32 -1.80 -0.63
CA PHE A 174 4.67 -0.39 -0.86
C PHE A 174 5.97 -0.01 -0.13
N THR A 175 6.96 0.47 -0.87
CA THR A 175 8.35 0.70 -0.40
C THR A 175 8.92 2.07 -0.80
N SER A 176 10.02 2.47 -0.17
CA SER A 176 10.73 3.70 -0.52
C SER A 176 12.23 3.73 -0.12
N PRO A 177 13.10 4.31 -0.96
CA PRO A 177 12.87 4.82 -2.32
C PRO A 177 12.90 3.70 -3.39
N HIS A 178 12.63 4.07 -4.63
CA HIS A 178 13.07 3.32 -5.82
C HIS A 178 14.57 3.55 -6.12
N LEU A 179 15.13 2.74 -7.02
CA LEU A 179 16.47 2.88 -7.57
C LEU A 179 16.47 3.35 -9.03
N ILE A 180 15.58 2.82 -9.88
CA ILE A 180 15.50 3.10 -11.32
C ILE A 180 14.08 3.53 -11.73
N ASP A 181 13.05 2.76 -11.37
CA ASP A 181 11.67 2.93 -11.82
C ASP A 181 10.72 3.20 -10.63
N VAL A 182 9.74 4.10 -10.77
CA VAL A 182 8.72 4.33 -9.72
C VAL A 182 7.78 3.16 -9.49
N ARG A 183 7.69 2.21 -10.43
CA ARG A 183 6.90 0.98 -10.28
C ARG A 183 7.51 -0.01 -9.27
N GLU A 184 8.82 0.07 -8.99
CA GLU A 184 9.49 -0.67 -7.89
C GLU A 184 8.83 -0.45 -6.52
N ARG A 185 8.16 0.69 -6.35
CA ARG A 185 7.46 1.06 -5.11
C ARG A 185 6.11 0.36 -4.94
N PHE A 186 5.62 -0.34 -5.95
CA PHE A 186 4.27 -0.89 -6.00
C PHE A 186 4.32 -2.33 -6.53
N GLN A 187 4.58 -3.29 -5.65
CA GLN A 187 4.65 -4.70 -6.02
C GLN A 187 3.32 -5.40 -5.72
N ILE A 188 2.87 -6.25 -6.64
CA ILE A 188 1.76 -7.18 -6.49
C ILE A 188 2.34 -8.60 -6.63
N ASN A 189 2.13 -9.46 -5.64
CA ASN A 189 2.71 -10.80 -5.61
C ASN A 189 4.24 -10.84 -5.86
N GLY A 190 4.98 -9.90 -5.29
CA GLY A 190 6.44 -9.80 -5.43
C GLY A 190 6.95 -9.33 -6.79
N VAL A 191 6.06 -8.84 -7.67
CA VAL A 191 6.40 -8.31 -9.00
C VAL A 191 5.95 -6.84 -9.11
N ASP A 192 6.82 -5.98 -9.66
CA ASP A 192 6.50 -4.57 -9.94
C ASP A 192 5.24 -4.44 -10.80
N ILE A 193 4.39 -3.45 -10.49
CA ILE A 193 3.18 -3.16 -11.27
C ILE A 193 3.51 -2.92 -12.76
N SER A 194 2.69 -3.47 -13.66
CA SER A 194 2.83 -3.23 -15.10
C SER A 194 2.60 -1.75 -15.43
N GLU A 195 3.25 -1.27 -16.49
CA GLU A 195 3.13 0.12 -16.93
C GLU A 195 1.67 0.52 -17.22
N GLU A 196 0.92 -0.36 -17.90
CA GLU A 196 -0.51 -0.23 -18.17
C GLU A 196 -1.34 -0.01 -16.89
N LYS A 197 -1.17 -0.89 -15.88
CA LYS A 197 -1.89 -0.80 -14.61
C LYS A 197 -1.46 0.44 -13.82
N PHE A 198 -0.17 0.74 -13.82
CA PHE A 198 0.35 1.97 -13.21
C PHE A 198 -0.31 3.19 -13.83
N LEU A 199 -0.34 3.31 -15.16
CA LEU A 199 -0.95 4.44 -15.87
C LEU A 199 -2.46 4.54 -15.61
N LEU A 200 -3.18 3.42 -15.63
CA LEU A 200 -4.61 3.36 -15.32
C LEU A 200 -4.93 3.95 -13.93
N TYR A 201 -4.22 3.49 -12.89
CA TYR A 201 -4.44 3.97 -11.53
C TYR A 201 -3.85 5.37 -11.30
N PHE A 202 -2.71 5.69 -11.93
CA PHE A 202 -2.07 7.01 -11.88
C PHE A 202 -3.01 8.08 -12.40
N TRP A 203 -3.55 7.95 -13.63
CA TRP A 203 -4.42 8.97 -14.23
C TRP A 203 -5.80 9.02 -13.56
N ASN A 204 -6.32 7.90 -13.04
CA ASN A 204 -7.53 7.92 -12.21
C ASN A 204 -7.34 8.73 -10.92
N CYS A 205 -6.20 8.56 -10.24
CA CYS A 205 -5.85 9.36 -9.07
C CYS A 205 -5.58 10.83 -9.44
N TRP A 206 -4.75 11.07 -10.45
CA TRP A 206 -4.30 12.40 -10.85
C TRP A 206 -5.47 13.30 -11.24
N ASN A 207 -6.35 12.83 -12.14
CA ASN A 207 -7.45 13.65 -12.66
C ASN A 207 -8.45 14.01 -11.53
N ARG A 208 -8.89 13.03 -10.74
CA ARG A 208 -9.81 13.27 -9.61
C ARG A 208 -9.22 14.24 -8.57
N LEU A 209 -7.93 14.11 -8.25
CA LEU A 209 -7.27 15.03 -7.31
C LEU A 209 -7.10 16.44 -7.92
N LYS A 210 -6.84 16.54 -9.22
CA LYS A 210 -6.65 17.81 -9.93
C LYS A 210 -7.97 18.57 -10.11
N GLU A 211 -9.08 17.87 -10.34
CA GLU A 211 -10.45 18.42 -10.37
C GLU A 211 -10.87 19.05 -9.03
N HIS A 212 -10.30 18.58 -7.92
CA HIS A 212 -10.58 19.04 -6.56
C HIS A 212 -9.47 19.93 -5.97
N GLU A 213 -8.53 20.41 -6.81
CA GLU A 213 -7.43 21.26 -6.36
C GLU A 213 -7.92 22.65 -5.93
N THR A 214 -7.51 23.09 -4.75
CA THR A 214 -7.81 24.43 -4.20
C THR A 214 -6.59 25.01 -3.49
N GLU A 215 -6.63 26.30 -3.10
CA GLU A 215 -5.53 26.93 -2.37
C GLU A 215 -5.24 26.24 -1.01
N ASP A 216 -6.28 25.81 -0.30
CA ASP A 216 -6.17 25.08 0.98
C ASP A 216 -5.82 23.58 0.80
N LEU A 217 -6.17 23.00 -0.36
CA LEU A 217 -5.93 21.60 -0.74
C LEU A 217 -5.28 21.54 -2.14
N PRO A 218 -3.98 21.91 -2.25
CA PRO A 218 -3.24 21.79 -3.50
C PRO A 218 -2.97 20.31 -3.85
N MET A 219 -2.49 20.03 -5.06
CA MET A 219 -2.05 18.67 -5.43
C MET A 219 -1.05 18.08 -4.40
N PRO A 220 -1.22 16.81 -4.00
CA PRO A 220 -0.35 16.18 -3.01
C PRO A 220 1.12 16.12 -3.46
N PRO A 221 2.09 16.62 -2.66
CA PRO A 221 3.51 16.45 -2.94
C PRO A 221 3.89 14.97 -3.08
N LEU A 222 4.91 14.66 -3.91
CA LEU A 222 5.21 13.34 -4.45
C LEU A 222 4.89 12.15 -3.52
N PHE A 223 5.46 12.10 -2.30
CA PHE A 223 5.25 10.95 -1.40
C PHE A 223 3.81 10.83 -0.86
N GLN A 224 3.05 11.92 -0.73
CA GLN A 224 1.61 11.88 -0.40
C GLN A 224 0.81 11.30 -1.58
N PHE A 225 1.12 11.70 -2.82
CA PHE A 225 0.47 11.16 -4.02
C PHE A 225 0.77 9.66 -4.18
N LEU A 226 2.04 9.26 -4.09
CA LEU A 226 2.44 7.85 -4.16
C LEU A 226 1.79 7.01 -3.04
N THR A 227 1.56 7.57 -1.85
CA THR A 227 0.86 6.87 -0.76
C THR A 227 -0.61 6.60 -1.11
N VAL A 228 -1.37 7.60 -1.61
CA VAL A 228 -2.77 7.36 -2.00
C VAL A 228 -2.90 6.48 -3.26
N LEU A 229 -1.92 6.56 -4.17
CA LEU A 229 -1.82 5.66 -5.32
C LEU A 229 -1.57 4.20 -4.88
N ALA A 230 -0.77 3.96 -3.84
CA ALA A 230 -0.59 2.61 -3.28
C ALA A 230 -1.90 2.02 -2.77
N PHE A 231 -2.66 2.79 -1.98
CA PHE A 231 -3.97 2.36 -1.50
C PHE A 231 -4.96 2.14 -2.66
N LYS A 232 -4.94 3.00 -3.70
CA LYS A 232 -5.76 2.83 -4.90
C LYS A 232 -5.44 1.52 -5.62
N ILE A 233 -4.15 1.25 -5.85
CA ILE A 233 -3.66 0.02 -6.49
C ILE A 233 -4.13 -1.20 -5.66
N PHE A 234 -3.84 -1.25 -4.37
CA PHE A 234 -4.13 -2.42 -3.53
C PHE A 234 -5.63 -2.68 -3.34
N VAL A 235 -6.46 -1.62 -3.26
CA VAL A 235 -7.93 -1.73 -3.29
C VAL A 235 -8.42 -2.26 -4.63
N CYS A 236 -8.04 -1.62 -5.76
CA CYS A 236 -8.58 -1.98 -7.07
C CYS A 236 -8.06 -3.32 -7.59
N GLU A 237 -6.85 -3.71 -7.22
CA GLU A 237 -6.32 -5.05 -7.47
C GLU A 237 -7.01 -6.11 -6.61
N GLN A 238 -7.52 -5.78 -5.43
CA GLN A 238 -8.02 -6.72 -4.40
C GLN A 238 -6.90 -7.62 -3.84
N VAL A 239 -5.94 -7.03 -3.12
CA VAL A 239 -4.93 -7.80 -2.36
C VAL A 239 -5.48 -8.20 -0.98
N ASP A 240 -5.15 -9.41 -0.53
CA ASP A 240 -5.57 -9.90 0.80
C ASP A 240 -4.83 -9.14 1.92
N VAL A 241 -3.56 -8.83 1.67
CA VAL A 241 -2.66 -8.19 2.64
C VAL A 241 -1.75 -7.17 1.97
N SER A 242 -1.66 -5.98 2.57
CA SER A 242 -0.81 -4.87 2.12
C SER A 242 0.32 -4.63 3.13
N ILE A 243 1.57 -4.67 2.69
CA ILE A 243 2.74 -4.37 3.50
C ILE A 243 3.21 -2.95 3.14
N ILE A 244 3.18 -2.04 4.11
CA ILE A 244 3.36 -0.60 3.91
C ILE A 244 4.59 -0.09 4.67
N GLU A 245 5.60 0.35 3.93
CA GLU A 245 6.76 1.05 4.49
C GLU A 245 6.45 2.53 4.81
N VAL A 246 6.77 2.96 6.03
CA VAL A 246 6.72 4.36 6.45
C VAL A 246 7.84 5.16 5.76
N GLY A 247 7.50 6.27 5.12
CA GLY A 247 8.49 7.13 4.45
C GLY A 247 9.43 7.83 5.43
N LEU A 248 8.89 8.70 6.30
CA LEU A 248 9.68 9.44 7.29
C LEU A 248 9.02 9.50 8.66
N GLY A 249 9.73 8.98 9.67
CA GLY A 249 9.28 9.00 11.07
C GLY A 249 8.23 7.92 11.32
N GLY A 250 6.96 8.30 11.33
CA GLY A 250 5.83 7.45 11.72
C GLY A 250 4.61 8.30 12.06
N ARG A 251 4.59 8.90 13.26
CA ARG A 251 3.49 9.71 13.82
C ARG A 251 2.90 10.75 12.84
N LYS A 252 3.75 11.36 12.00
CA LYS A 252 3.39 12.38 10.99
C LYS A 252 3.75 11.97 9.55
N ASP A 253 3.96 10.68 9.31
CA ASP A 253 4.20 10.17 7.96
C ASP A 253 2.92 10.21 7.09
N SER A 254 3.04 10.10 5.76
CA SER A 254 1.87 10.09 4.88
C SER A 254 1.06 8.81 5.06
N THR A 255 1.73 7.69 5.35
CA THR A 255 1.10 6.38 5.54
C THR A 255 0.29 6.29 6.84
N ASN A 256 0.54 7.15 7.83
CA ASN A 256 -0.13 7.09 9.15
C ASN A 256 -1.58 7.62 9.17
N VAL A 257 -2.25 7.59 8.02
CA VAL A 257 -3.72 7.60 7.87
C VAL A 257 -4.32 6.18 7.90
N ILE A 258 -3.49 5.14 7.93
CA ILE A 258 -3.93 3.79 8.30
C ILE A 258 -4.39 3.84 9.77
N GLU A 259 -5.67 3.54 10.03
CA GLU A 259 -6.24 3.62 11.38
C GLU A 259 -6.28 2.23 12.05
N GLU A 260 -6.58 1.18 11.28
CA GLU A 260 -6.65 -0.23 11.75
C GLU A 260 -5.69 -1.16 10.95
N PRO A 261 -4.35 -1.08 11.17
CA PRO A 261 -3.42 -2.09 10.69
C PRO A 261 -3.58 -3.39 11.50
N ILE A 262 -3.32 -4.55 10.89
CA ILE A 262 -3.36 -5.84 11.60
C ILE A 262 -2.13 -6.04 12.52
N VAL A 263 -1.03 -5.36 12.23
CA VAL A 263 0.21 -5.40 13.01
C VAL A 263 1.09 -4.19 12.68
N CYS A 264 1.82 -3.68 13.67
CA CYS A 264 2.83 -2.64 13.48
C CYS A 264 4.24 -3.19 13.72
N GLY A 265 5.20 -2.83 12.88
CA GLY A 265 6.61 -3.26 12.96
C GLY A 265 7.57 -2.10 13.15
N ILE A 266 8.50 -2.21 14.10
CA ILE A 266 9.62 -1.27 14.29
C ILE A 266 10.95 -1.99 14.01
N THR A 267 11.61 -1.66 12.90
CA THR A 267 12.95 -2.17 12.60
C THR A 267 14.03 -1.43 13.41
N SER A 268 15.31 -1.73 13.17
CA SER A 268 16.43 -1.13 13.92
C SER A 268 16.36 0.40 13.96
N LEU A 269 16.39 0.96 15.17
CA LEU A 269 16.42 2.39 15.43
C LEU A 269 17.86 2.90 15.54
N GLY A 270 18.08 4.13 15.06
CA GLY A 270 19.36 4.81 15.11
C GLY A 270 19.21 6.29 14.77
N MET A 271 20.23 7.07 15.10
CA MET A 271 20.29 8.52 14.83
C MET A 271 20.29 8.79 13.33
N ASP A 272 19.18 9.33 12.83
CA ASP A 272 18.97 9.68 11.42
C ASP A 272 17.84 10.72 11.32
N HIS A 273 17.87 11.55 10.27
CA HIS A 273 16.92 12.63 10.02
C HIS A 273 16.66 13.54 11.24
N THR A 274 17.69 13.86 12.02
CA THR A 274 17.60 14.59 13.31
C THR A 274 16.89 15.94 13.15
N ASP A 275 17.15 16.67 12.06
CA ASP A 275 16.48 17.92 11.66
C ASP A 275 14.95 17.83 11.59
N ALA A 276 14.39 16.62 11.49
CA ALA A 276 12.95 16.36 11.33
C ALA A 276 12.35 15.45 12.42
N LEU A 277 13.17 14.66 13.13
CA LEU A 277 12.74 13.65 14.10
C LEU A 277 13.23 13.90 15.54
N GLY A 278 14.16 14.84 15.74
CA GLY A 278 14.74 15.15 17.05
C GLY A 278 16.21 14.75 17.19
N ASN A 279 16.85 15.22 18.25
CA ASN A 279 18.29 15.11 18.49
C ASN A 279 18.67 13.99 19.48
N THR A 280 17.71 13.21 19.99
CA THR A 280 17.96 12.01 20.81
C THR A 280 17.28 10.79 20.21
N ILE A 281 17.72 9.59 20.59
CA ILE A 281 17.15 8.35 20.04
C ILE A 281 15.72 8.10 20.54
N GLY A 282 15.38 8.55 21.76
CA GLY A 282 14.03 8.53 22.31
C GLY A 282 13.06 9.46 21.56
N GLN A 283 13.52 10.64 21.10
CA GLN A 283 12.70 11.50 20.22
C GLN A 283 12.40 10.81 18.89
N ILE A 284 13.43 10.19 18.29
CA ILE A 284 13.32 9.39 17.06
C ILE A 284 12.41 8.17 17.25
N ALA A 285 12.47 7.51 18.41
CA ALA A 285 11.61 6.39 18.80
C ALA A 285 10.15 6.83 18.96
N SER A 286 9.87 7.91 19.69
CA SER A 286 8.52 8.47 19.85
C SER A 286 7.90 8.91 18.52
N HIS A 287 8.72 9.40 17.57
CA HIS A 287 8.28 9.69 16.21
C HIS A 287 7.93 8.43 15.40
N LYS A 288 8.57 7.28 15.66
CA LYS A 288 8.33 6.01 14.96
C LYS A 288 7.21 5.19 15.61
N ALA A 289 7.18 5.11 16.93
CA ALA A 289 6.12 4.50 17.74
C ALA A 289 4.73 5.08 17.46
N GLY A 290 4.64 6.31 16.94
CA GLY A 290 3.37 6.91 16.54
C GLY A 290 2.65 6.25 15.36
N ILE A 291 3.10 5.09 14.86
CA ILE A 291 2.29 4.18 14.03
C ILE A 291 1.52 3.13 14.85
N PHE A 292 1.80 2.98 16.14
CA PHE A 292 1.03 2.09 17.02
C PHE A 292 -0.42 2.57 17.13
N LYS A 293 -1.33 1.63 17.37
CA LYS A 293 -2.79 1.84 17.43
C LYS A 293 -3.35 1.02 18.59
N HIS A 294 -4.50 1.44 19.12
CA HIS A 294 -5.11 0.78 20.28
C HIS A 294 -5.40 -0.70 19.99
N GLN A 295 -4.96 -1.58 20.88
CA GLN A 295 -5.08 -3.06 20.78
C GLN A 295 -4.50 -3.71 19.51
N ILE A 296 -3.67 -3.02 18.73
CA ILE A 296 -2.96 -3.61 17.59
C ILE A 296 -1.59 -4.11 18.04
N PRO A 297 -1.21 -5.38 17.76
CA PRO A 297 0.08 -5.92 18.17
C PRO A 297 1.25 -5.18 17.49
N ALA A 298 2.26 -4.85 18.30
CA ALA A 298 3.48 -4.20 17.86
C ALA A 298 4.70 -5.12 18.06
N PHE A 299 5.53 -5.26 17.02
CA PHE A 299 6.77 -6.04 17.07
C PHE A 299 7.99 -5.14 16.83
N THR A 300 9.09 -5.44 17.52
CA THR A 300 10.36 -4.72 17.37
C THR A 300 11.54 -5.68 17.47
N VAL A 301 12.63 -5.34 16.78
CA VAL A 301 13.96 -5.94 17.09
C VAL A 301 14.49 -5.37 18.41
N PRO A 302 15.49 -6.01 19.05
CA PRO A 302 16.17 -5.42 20.21
C PRO A 302 16.73 -4.02 19.89
N GLN A 303 16.38 -3.03 20.71
CA GLN A 303 16.82 -1.63 20.57
C GLN A 303 17.79 -1.24 21.69
N VAL A 304 18.36 -0.03 21.61
CA VAL A 304 19.06 0.60 22.75
C VAL A 304 18.04 1.01 23.83
N PRO A 305 18.42 1.07 25.14
CA PRO A 305 17.47 1.30 26.24
C PRO A 305 16.54 2.51 26.05
N GLU A 306 17.09 3.73 25.87
CA GLU A 306 16.30 4.97 25.64
C GLU A 306 15.27 4.84 24.51
N ALA A 307 15.56 4.01 23.50
CA ALA A 307 14.62 3.76 22.42
C ALA A 307 13.57 2.71 22.82
N MET A 308 13.97 1.62 23.47
CA MET A 308 13.10 0.53 23.91
C MET A 308 12.09 1.00 24.97
N ASP A 309 12.54 1.82 25.92
CA ASP A 309 11.71 2.39 26.98
C ASP A 309 10.58 3.23 26.38
N VAL A 310 10.91 4.12 25.43
CA VAL A 310 9.91 4.93 24.70
C VAL A 310 8.97 4.07 23.84
N LEU A 311 9.44 2.96 23.24
CA LEU A 311 8.55 2.02 22.56
C LEU A 311 7.58 1.33 23.55
N HIS A 312 8.05 0.96 24.74
CA HIS A 312 7.21 0.37 25.78
C HIS A 312 6.16 1.35 26.31
N GLU A 313 6.56 2.59 26.62
CA GLU A 313 5.64 3.66 27.07
C GLU A 313 4.52 3.89 26.04
N ASN A 314 4.88 4.11 24.77
CA ASN A 314 3.91 4.36 23.69
C ASN A 314 3.03 3.15 23.38
N ALA A 315 3.47 1.92 23.70
CA ALA A 315 2.64 0.74 23.60
C ALA A 315 1.67 0.64 24.79
N GLN A 316 2.13 0.92 26.02
CA GLN A 316 1.29 0.88 27.24
C GLN A 316 0.19 1.94 27.24
N GLU A 317 0.42 3.11 26.65
CA GLU A 317 -0.61 4.14 26.40
C GLU A 317 -1.74 3.67 25.45
N LEU A 318 -1.60 2.51 24.80
CA LEU A 318 -2.49 1.99 23.76
C LEU A 318 -3.03 0.57 24.05
N MET A 319 -2.81 0.03 25.26
CA MET A 319 -3.38 -1.26 25.74
C MET A 319 -4.75 -1.09 26.40
#